data_AF-A0A2K3LTL9-F1
#
_entry.id   AF-A0A2K3LTL9-F1
#
_cell.length_a   1.000
_cell.length_b   1.000
_cell.length_c   1.000
_cell.angle_alpha   90.00
_cell.angle_beta   90.00
_cell.angle_gamma   90.00
#
_symmetry.space_group_name_H-M   'P 1'
#
loop_
_entity.id
_entity.type
_entity.pdbx_description
1 polymer ?
#
loop_
_entity_poly.entity_id
_entity_poly.type
_entity_poly.pdbx_seq_one_letter_code
_entity_poly.pdbx_strand_id
1 'polypeptide(L)'
;MVNSTMETLDAEPSSPSTTTDSKPQISSPLPSSMLRLWRQAAQRNLRNQWSQLASLKDQWFSISSTARSYANALINSHLSQRYMPNRKLGVLDDMPDIRKRACLKLFKQQ
;
A
#
# COMPACT_ATOMS: atom_id res chain seq x y z
N MET A 1 -16.33 15.54 43.25
CA MET A 1 -15.10 15.78 42.47
C MET A 1 -14.73 14.43 41.87
N VAL A 2 -14.82 14.14 40.57
CA VAL A 2 -14.92 14.97 39.35
C VAL A 2 -15.85 14.22 38.40
N ASN A 3 -16.86 14.91 37.85
CA ASN A 3 -17.77 14.36 36.84
C ASN A 3 -17.06 14.30 35.49
N SER A 4 -17.23 13.21 34.73
CA SER A 4 -16.89 13.19 33.30
C SER A 4 -18.15 12.84 32.51
N THR A 5 -18.65 13.86 31.85
CA THR A 5 -19.82 13.94 30.97
C THR A 5 -19.53 13.21 29.66
N MET A 6 -20.33 12.20 29.32
CA MET A 6 -20.39 11.67 27.96
C MET A 6 -21.58 12.34 27.26
N GLU A 7 -21.30 13.39 26.47
CA GLU A 7 -22.29 14.00 25.59
C GLU A 7 -22.53 13.07 24.39
N THR A 8 -23.73 12.53 24.34
CA THR A 8 -24.36 11.99 23.12
C THR A 8 -24.62 13.18 22.19
N LEU A 9 -23.87 13.27 21.10
CA LEU A 9 -24.19 14.18 20.00
C LEU A 9 -25.03 13.43 18.97
N ASP A 10 -26.35 13.48 19.17
CA ASP A 10 -27.32 13.39 18.09
C ASP A 10 -27.11 14.60 17.18
N ALA A 11 -26.49 14.37 16.01
CA ALA A 11 -26.42 15.36 14.94
C ALA A 11 -27.18 14.81 13.74
N GLU A 12 -28.48 15.04 13.76
CA GLU A 12 -29.34 15.00 12.58
C GLU A 12 -28.80 16.01 11.55
N PRO A 13 -28.48 15.62 10.31
CA PRO A 13 -28.15 16.60 9.29
C PRO A 13 -29.46 17.24 8.81
N SER A 14 -29.85 18.31 9.50
CA SER A 14 -30.90 19.23 9.06
C SER A 14 -30.61 19.67 7.62
N SER A 15 -31.55 19.34 6.74
CA SER A 15 -31.50 19.68 5.32
C SER A 15 -31.58 21.20 5.15
N PRO A 16 -30.67 21.85 4.41
CA PRO A 16 -30.96 23.16 3.86
C PRO A 16 -31.89 22.96 2.66
N SER A 17 -33.20 23.03 2.90
CA SER A 17 -34.15 23.39 1.87
C SER A 17 -33.86 24.82 1.43
N THR A 18 -33.11 24.98 0.36
CA THR A 18 -33.14 26.18 -0.46
C THR A 18 -33.09 25.76 -1.92
N THR A 19 -34.30 25.52 -2.45
CA THR A 19 -34.59 25.66 -3.87
C THR A 19 -34.26 27.09 -4.29
N THR A 20 -33.06 27.28 -4.83
CA THR A 20 -32.85 28.34 -5.81
C THR A 20 -32.16 27.67 -6.99
N ASP A 21 -32.97 27.37 -8.01
CA ASP A 21 -32.55 27.03 -9.36
C ASP A 21 -31.67 28.16 -9.90
N SER A 22 -30.39 28.15 -9.51
CA SER A 22 -29.37 28.97 -10.12
C SER A 22 -28.97 28.26 -11.40
N LYS A 23 -29.76 28.48 -12.44
CA LYS A 23 -29.36 28.26 -13.83
C LYS A 23 -27.89 28.69 -13.96
N PRO A 24 -26.98 27.83 -14.46
CA PRO A 24 -25.58 28.23 -14.61
C PRO A 24 -25.56 29.46 -15.51
N GLN A 25 -25.28 30.62 -14.93
CA GLN A 25 -24.98 31.81 -15.70
C GLN A 25 -23.69 31.48 -16.44
N ILE A 26 -23.84 31.19 -17.72
CA ILE A 26 -22.73 31.02 -18.64
C ILE A 26 -22.06 32.40 -18.69
N SER A 27 -21.03 32.58 -17.87
CA SER A 27 -20.15 33.73 -17.95
C SER A 27 -19.66 33.84 -19.39
N SER A 28 -19.59 35.06 -19.94
CA SER A 28 -19.07 35.35 -21.28
C SER A 28 -17.91 34.42 -21.66
N PRO A 29 -17.90 33.87 -22.90
CA PRO A 29 -16.90 32.91 -23.30
C PRO A 29 -15.51 33.49 -23.09
N LEU A 30 -14.68 32.78 -22.32
CA LEU A 30 -13.30 33.16 -22.11
C LEU A 30 -12.63 33.42 -23.47
N PRO A 31 -11.77 34.44 -23.59
CA PRO A 31 -11.06 34.70 -24.84
C PRO A 31 -10.32 33.44 -25.28
N SER A 32 -10.37 33.15 -26.60
CA SER A 32 -9.86 31.91 -27.19
C SER A 32 -8.39 31.61 -26.82
N SER A 33 -7.59 32.67 -26.59
CA SER A 33 -6.23 32.58 -26.07
C SER A 33 -6.14 31.93 -24.68
N MET A 34 -7.03 32.30 -23.74
CA MET A 34 -7.10 31.71 -22.40
C MET A 34 -7.61 30.27 -22.43
N LEU A 35 -8.61 29.97 -23.26
CA LEU A 35 -9.11 28.60 -23.44
C LEU A 35 -8.03 27.66 -23.99
N ARG A 36 -7.21 28.14 -24.93
CA ARG A 36 -6.10 27.37 -25.52
C ARG A 36 -5.01 27.08 -24.49
N LEU A 37 -4.70 28.06 -23.64
CA LEU A 37 -3.70 27.91 -22.58
C LEU A 37 -4.16 26.89 -21.52
N TRP A 38 -5.41 26.99 -21.08
CA TRP A 38 -6.02 26.03 -20.14
C TRP A 38 -6.07 24.62 -20.70
N ARG A 39 -6.44 24.46 -21.97
CA ARG A 39 -6.49 23.14 -22.63
C ARG A 39 -5.11 22.47 -22.63
N GLN A 40 -4.05 23.20 -22.99
CA GLN A 40 -2.71 22.64 -23.01
C GLN A 40 -2.15 22.35 -21.60
N ALA A 41 -2.39 23.25 -20.64
CA ALA A 41 -1.97 23.04 -19.25
C ALA A 41 -2.68 21.81 -18.63
N ALA A 42 -3.99 21.67 -18.83
CA ALA A 42 -4.77 20.54 -18.36
C ALA A 42 -4.33 19.21 -18.99
N GLN A 43 -4.06 19.19 -20.30
CA GLN A 43 -3.55 18.00 -20.99
C GLN A 43 -2.19 17.54 -20.43
N ARG A 44 -1.28 18.48 -20.16
CA ARG A 44 0.02 18.18 -19.53
C ARG A 44 -0.17 17.67 -18.10
N ASN A 45 -1.04 18.29 -17.31
CA ASN A 45 -1.34 17.86 -15.95
C ASN A 45 -1.84 16.40 -15.95
N LEU A 46 -2.79 16.07 -16.82
CA LEU A 46 -3.30 14.71 -16.94
C LEU A 46 -2.18 13.70 -17.27
N ARG A 47 -1.32 13.99 -18.25
CA ARG A 47 -0.16 13.13 -18.56
C ARG A 47 0.79 12.95 -17.36
N ASN A 48 1.04 14.02 -16.62
CA ASN A 48 1.90 13.96 -15.44
C ASN A 48 1.26 13.12 -14.33
N GLN A 49 -0.04 13.27 -14.08
CA GLN A 49 -0.79 12.47 -13.10
C GLN A 49 -0.80 10.99 -13.48
N TRP A 50 -1.02 10.66 -14.75
CA TRP A 50 -0.91 9.29 -15.24
C TRP A 50 0.50 8.71 -15.06
N SER A 51 1.54 9.51 -15.30
CA SER A 51 2.92 9.08 -15.11
C SER A 51 3.23 8.82 -13.62
N GLN A 52 2.72 9.67 -12.73
CA GLN A 52 2.84 9.47 -11.27
C GLN A 52 2.09 8.21 -10.83
N LEU A 53 0.86 8.01 -11.29
CA LEU A 53 0.07 6.81 -10.96
C LEU A 53 0.74 5.53 -11.46
N ALA A 54 1.30 5.55 -12.67
CA ALA A 54 2.05 4.42 -13.21
C ALA A 54 3.27 4.08 -12.33
N SER A 55 4.04 5.09 -11.94
CA SER A 55 5.18 4.92 -11.03
C SER A 55 4.76 4.34 -9.68
N LEU A 56 3.69 4.87 -9.08
CA LEU A 56 3.16 4.37 -7.80
C LEU A 56 2.69 2.91 -7.90
N LYS A 57 2.06 2.52 -9.02
CA LYS A 57 1.66 1.14 -9.27
C LYS A 57 2.86 0.20 -9.33
N ASP A 58 3.94 0.60 -10.00
CA ASP A 58 5.16 -0.21 -10.11
C ASP A 58 5.88 -0.30 -8.76
N GLN A 59 5.91 0.80 -7.99
CA GLN A 59 6.41 0.80 -6.61
C GLN A 59 5.59 -0.12 -5.71
N TRP A 60 4.25 -0.05 -5.78
CA TRP A 60 3.37 -0.94 -5.02
C TRP A 60 3.64 -2.41 -5.34
N PHE A 61 3.79 -2.76 -6.63
CA PHE A 61 4.11 -4.11 -7.04
C PHE A 61 5.48 -4.56 -6.50
N SER A 62 6.51 -3.72 -6.62
CA SER A 62 7.85 -3.99 -6.12
C SER A 62 7.84 -4.22 -4.61
N ILE A 63 7.25 -3.31 -3.84
CA ILE A 63 7.16 -3.40 -2.37
C ILE A 63 6.37 -4.64 -1.96
N SER A 64 5.24 -4.91 -2.61
CA SER A 64 4.42 -6.09 -2.35
C SER A 64 5.19 -7.38 -2.62
N SER A 65 5.98 -7.42 -3.70
CA SER A 65 6.84 -8.56 -4.02
C SER A 65 7.91 -8.76 -2.95
N THR A 66 8.61 -7.70 -2.56
CA THR A 66 9.64 -7.75 -1.51
C THR A 66 9.05 -8.18 -0.16
N ALA A 67 7.91 -7.63 0.23
CA ALA A 67 7.22 -8.00 1.47
C ALA A 67 6.83 -9.48 1.47
N ARG A 68 6.32 -10.00 0.35
CA ARG A 68 5.99 -11.41 0.20
C ARG A 68 7.22 -12.31 0.31
N SER A 69 8.32 -11.93 -0.34
CA SER A 69 9.60 -12.65 -0.22
C SER A 69 10.09 -12.66 1.22
N TYR A 70 10.01 -11.53 1.92
CA TYR A 70 10.39 -11.44 3.33
C TYR A 70 9.52 -12.33 4.24
N ALA A 71 8.20 -12.31 4.03
CA ALA A 71 7.29 -13.19 4.76
C ALA A 71 7.58 -14.68 4.51
N ASN A 72 7.83 -15.05 3.25
CA ASN A 72 8.23 -16.41 2.89
C ASN A 72 9.55 -16.81 3.53
N ALA A 73 10.54 -15.92 3.57
CA ALA A 73 11.80 -16.16 4.26
C ALA A 73 11.58 -16.40 5.76
N LEU A 74 10.78 -15.55 6.41
CA LEU A 74 10.47 -15.74 7.83
C LEU A 74 9.83 -17.11 8.10
N ILE A 75 8.83 -17.50 7.31
CA ILE A 75 8.16 -18.80 7.45
C ILE A 75 9.12 -19.96 7.16
N ASN A 76 9.88 -19.90 6.07
CA ASN A 76 10.81 -20.95 5.68
C ASN A 76 11.94 -21.13 6.69
N SER A 77 12.45 -20.04 7.27
CA SER A 77 13.45 -20.10 8.34
C SER A 77 12.89 -20.79 9.59
N HIS A 78 11.67 -20.43 10.00
CA HIS A 78 11.00 -21.04 11.16
C HIS A 78 10.71 -22.53 10.93
N LEU A 79 10.18 -22.90 9.76
CA LEU A 79 9.93 -24.30 9.40
C LEU A 79 11.23 -25.10 9.35
N SER A 80 12.28 -24.53 8.76
CA SER A 80 13.61 -25.16 8.72
C SER A 80 14.09 -25.44 10.14
N GLN A 81 14.09 -24.44 11.03
CA GLN A 81 14.51 -24.63 12.41
C GLN A 81 13.66 -25.67 13.17
N ARG A 82 12.34 -25.64 12.98
CA ARG A 82 11.41 -26.53 13.67
C ARG A 82 11.55 -27.99 13.24
N TYR A 83 11.75 -28.24 11.95
CA TYR A 83 11.76 -29.61 11.41
C TYR A 83 13.16 -30.18 11.16
N MET A 84 14.22 -29.36 11.15
CA MET A 84 15.59 -29.84 10.96
C MET A 84 16.06 -30.86 12.01
N PRO A 85 15.67 -30.79 13.30
CA PRO A 85 16.01 -31.82 14.29
C PRO A 85 15.50 -33.21 13.91
N ASN A 86 14.36 -33.29 13.22
CA ASN A 86 13.69 -34.55 12.88
C ASN A 86 13.95 -34.99 11.42
N ARG A 87 14.64 -34.17 10.63
CA ARG A 87 14.94 -34.49 9.22
C ARG A 87 15.98 -35.61 9.17
N LYS A 88 15.72 -36.68 8.42
CA LYS A 88 16.72 -37.75 8.18
C LYS A 88 17.83 -37.21 7.29
N LEU A 89 19.08 -37.20 7.77
CA LEU A 89 20.22 -36.71 6.99
C LEU A 89 21.05 -37.86 6.40
N GLY A 90 20.74 -39.11 6.77
CA GLY A 90 21.40 -40.30 6.26
C GLY A 90 22.86 -40.32 6.70
N VAL A 91 23.79 -40.50 5.76
CA VAL A 91 25.25 -40.52 6.03
C VAL A 91 25.75 -39.25 6.72
N LEU A 92 25.00 -38.14 6.60
CA LEU A 92 25.35 -36.88 7.25
C LEU A 92 24.98 -36.82 8.73
N ASP A 93 24.18 -37.75 9.27
CA ASP A 93 23.79 -37.73 10.69
C ASP A 93 24.99 -37.92 11.64
N ASP A 94 26.04 -38.59 11.17
CA ASP A 94 27.27 -38.81 11.94
C ASP A 94 28.16 -37.55 12.01
N MET A 95 27.88 -36.52 11.20
CA MET A 95 28.64 -35.27 11.25
C MET A 95 28.24 -34.41 12.45
N PRO A 96 29.20 -34.03 13.32
CA PRO A 96 28.90 -33.15 14.44
C PRO A 96 28.42 -31.78 13.93
N ASP A 97 27.43 -31.21 14.64
CA ASP A 97 26.81 -29.91 14.35
C ASP A 97 26.16 -29.77 12.97
N ILE A 98 25.99 -30.85 12.19
CA ILE A 98 25.46 -30.77 10.81
C ILE A 98 24.10 -30.06 10.75
N ARG A 99 23.21 -30.34 11.70
CA ARG A 99 21.88 -29.74 11.79
C ARG A 99 21.96 -28.23 12.06
N LYS A 100 22.84 -27.82 12.97
CA LYS A 100 23.09 -26.41 13.30
C LYS A 100 23.66 -25.65 12.10
N ARG A 101 24.63 -26.24 11.40
CA ARG A 101 25.24 -25.68 10.18
C ARG A 101 24.21 -25.56 9.06
N ALA A 102 23.36 -26.57 8.88
CA ALA A 102 22.32 -26.56 7.88
C ALA A 102 21.23 -25.51 8.17
N CYS A 103 20.78 -25.38 9.42
CA CYS A 103 19.88 -24.29 9.83
C CYS A 103 20.49 -22.92 9.53
N LEU A 104 21.78 -22.71 9.85
CA LEU A 104 22.49 -21.46 9.57
C LEU A 104 22.59 -21.18 8.05
N LYS A 105 22.86 -22.21 7.24
CA LYS A 105 22.91 -22.08 5.78
C LYS A 105 21.54 -21.75 5.19
N LEU A 106 20.49 -22.45 5.63
CA LEU A 106 19.12 -22.21 5.19
C LEU A 106 18.64 -20.81 5.58
N PHE A 107 19.06 -20.30 6.74
CA PHE A 107 18.77 -18.92 7.15
C PHE A 107 19.46 -17.87 6.25
N LYS A 108 20.69 -18.14 5.79
CA LYS A 108 21.46 -17.21 4.94
C LYS A 108 21.07 -17.21 3.47
N GLN A 109 20.35 -18.23 3.00
CA GLN A 109 20.01 -18.41 1.58
C GLN A 109 18.65 -17.81 1.18
N GLN A 110 17.93 -17.21 2.12
CA GLN A 110 16.60 -16.63 1.92
C GLN A 110 16.66 -15.11 1.83
#